data_AF-A0A3N6M8G1-F1
#
_entry.id   AF-A0A3N6M8G1-F1
#
_cell.length_a   1.000
_cell.length_b   1.000
_cell.length_c   1.000
_cell.angle_alpha   90.00
_cell.angle_beta   90.00
_cell.angle_gamma   90.00
#
_symmetry.space_group_name_H-M   'P 1'
#
loop_
_entity.id
_entity.type
_entity.pdbx_description
1 polymer ?
#
loop_
_entity_poly.entity_id
_entity_poly.type
_entity_poly.pdbx_seq_one_letter_code
_entity_poly.pdbx_strand_id
1 'polypeptide(L)'
;MDGDGESHESDEHRDGSDEFDLPSVLARLDDPSEGARRDAVQRVRRHVDERPERVVPTVPKLRQLLGESATDCHEEIAYCLAELADESVDDVAPSIDGIVAFLADDPTHAATSELLRCLATVAADRPAALVDHAETIAAALEERDGYDVRGIETLARLSSAELDALEPAAVAATGSTLVAGLEADEPAARAAAADAVGRVVDGIDAEPSVVACDGAEVRRDGGELTDSSACGGLGRVDELLSALATDDPDPTVRERAAWAADRLP
;
A
#
# COMPACT_ATOMS: atom_id res chain seq x y z
N MET A 1 39.94 52.20 -40.34
CA MET A 1 40.04 51.32 -39.16
C MET A 1 39.16 51.96 -38.14
N ASP A 2 37.99 51.39 -37.87
CA ASP A 2 37.22 51.57 -36.63
C ASP A 2 36.26 50.38 -36.62
N GLY A 3 36.53 49.45 -35.71
CA GLY A 3 35.83 48.19 -35.59
C GLY A 3 34.74 48.32 -34.53
N ASP A 4 33.49 48.20 -34.97
CA ASP A 4 32.35 47.98 -34.09
C ASP A 4 32.32 46.49 -33.73
N GLY A 5 32.99 46.15 -32.64
CA GLY A 5 32.84 44.88 -31.95
C GLY A 5 31.54 44.90 -31.16
N GLU A 6 30.46 44.45 -31.77
CA GLU A 6 29.24 44.09 -31.05
C GLU A 6 29.56 42.90 -30.14
N SER A 7 29.70 43.20 -28.86
CA SER A 7 29.76 42.24 -27.78
C SER A 7 28.46 41.45 -27.74
N HIS A 8 28.50 40.23 -28.27
CA HIS A 8 27.59 39.17 -27.83
C HIS A 8 27.87 38.93 -26.35
N GLU A 9 27.09 39.56 -25.48
CA GLU A 9 26.86 39.05 -24.13
C GLU A 9 26.15 37.71 -24.30
N SER A 10 26.96 36.66 -24.40
CA SER A 10 26.51 35.30 -24.19
C SER A 10 25.91 35.24 -22.79
N ASP A 11 24.58 35.16 -22.73
CA ASP A 11 23.81 34.60 -21.61
C ASP A 11 24.17 33.11 -21.42
N GLU A 12 25.44 32.82 -21.20
CA GLU A 12 25.93 31.55 -20.69
C GLU A 12 26.07 31.74 -19.18
N HIS A 13 25.45 30.83 -18.41
CA HIS A 13 25.58 30.66 -16.94
C HIS A 13 24.44 31.23 -16.09
N ARG A 14 23.22 30.75 -16.35
CA ARG A 14 22.22 30.59 -15.27
C ARG A 14 21.58 29.21 -15.25
N ASP A 15 22.33 28.19 -15.68
CA ASP A 15 22.08 26.80 -15.31
C ASP A 15 23.06 26.40 -14.20
N GLY A 16 23.01 27.16 -13.10
CA GLY A 16 23.48 26.70 -11.81
C GLY A 16 22.47 25.69 -11.30
N SER A 17 22.41 24.55 -11.98
CA SER A 17 21.68 23.37 -11.53
C SER A 17 22.03 23.16 -10.06
N ASP A 18 21.00 23.20 -9.24
CA ASP A 18 21.02 23.01 -7.81
C ASP A 18 21.62 21.61 -7.56
N GLU A 19 22.96 21.53 -7.50
CA GLU A 19 23.68 20.27 -7.40
C GLU A 19 23.21 19.61 -6.10
N PHE A 20 22.58 18.44 -6.25
CA PHE A 20 22.05 17.70 -5.12
C PHE A 20 23.21 17.22 -4.23
N ASP A 21 23.49 18.00 -3.19
CA ASP A 21 24.51 17.71 -2.19
C ASP A 21 23.91 16.81 -1.09
N LEU A 22 23.98 15.50 -1.33
CA LEU A 22 23.48 14.46 -0.42
C LEU A 22 24.03 14.59 1.01
N PRO A 23 25.35 14.76 1.25
CA PRO A 23 25.88 15.03 2.58
C PRO A 23 25.20 16.18 3.31
N SER A 24 24.97 17.31 2.63
CA SER A 24 24.26 18.45 3.23
C SER A 24 22.79 18.15 3.52
N VAL A 25 22.12 17.36 2.68
CA VAL A 25 20.73 16.93 2.92
C VAL A 25 20.64 16.02 4.14
N LEU A 26 21.52 15.03 4.24
CA LEU A 26 21.57 14.12 5.39
C LEU A 26 21.85 14.87 6.70
N ALA A 27 22.79 15.82 6.68
CA ALA A 27 23.10 16.65 7.84
C ALA A 27 21.89 17.49 8.30
N ARG A 28 21.06 17.98 7.36
CA ARG A 28 19.85 18.74 7.67
C ARG A 28 18.69 17.86 8.14
N LEU A 29 18.58 16.63 7.66
CA LEU A 29 17.61 15.65 8.18
C LEU A 29 17.89 15.32 9.66
N ASP A 30 19.17 15.38 10.07
CA ASP A 30 19.61 15.19 11.46
C ASP A 30 19.54 16.47 12.33
N ASP A 31 19.19 17.61 11.75
CA ASP A 31 19.14 18.87 12.50
C ASP A 31 17.98 18.84 13.52
N PRO A 32 18.17 19.33 14.76
CA PRO A 32 17.09 19.41 15.74
C PRO A 32 15.97 20.38 15.34
N SER A 33 16.23 21.31 14.43
CA SER A 33 15.25 22.28 13.91
C SER A 33 14.27 21.61 12.96
N GLU A 34 12.98 21.64 13.31
CA GLU A 34 11.87 21.19 12.45
C GLU A 34 11.88 21.87 11.08
N GLY A 35 12.23 23.16 11.02
CA GLY A 35 12.32 23.90 9.77
C GLY A 35 13.43 23.35 8.86
N ALA A 36 14.61 23.05 9.43
CA ALA A 36 15.73 22.50 8.66
C ALA A 36 15.41 21.09 8.16
N ARG A 37 14.75 20.26 8.98
CA ARG A 37 14.31 18.92 8.59
C ARG A 37 13.26 18.97 7.48
N ARG A 38 12.24 19.83 7.62
CA ARG A 38 11.21 20.02 6.59
C ARG A 38 11.82 20.48 5.26
N ASP A 39 12.72 21.45 5.28
CA ASP A 39 13.41 21.93 4.08
C ASP A 39 14.22 20.79 3.42
N ALA A 40 14.85 19.92 4.22
CA ALA A 40 15.59 18.77 3.73
C ALA A 40 14.66 17.73 3.10
N VAL A 41 13.55 17.38 3.75
CA VAL A 41 12.53 16.47 3.20
C VAL A 41 11.96 17.00 1.89
N GLN A 42 11.63 18.30 1.81
CA GLN A 42 11.16 18.92 0.57
C GLN A 42 12.21 18.87 -0.54
N ARG A 43 13.50 18.98 -0.19
CA ARG A 43 14.57 18.82 -1.17
C ARG A 43 14.67 17.37 -1.64
N VAL A 44 14.56 16.39 -0.76
CA VAL A 44 14.49 14.96 -1.15
C VAL A 44 13.30 14.72 -2.08
N ARG A 45 12.11 15.20 -1.71
CA ARG A 45 10.89 15.09 -2.52
C ARG A 45 11.06 15.65 -3.93
N ARG A 46 11.74 16.77 -4.10
CA ARG A 46 11.99 17.35 -5.44
C ARG A 46 12.87 16.46 -6.33
N HIS A 47 13.77 15.68 -5.73
CA HIS A 47 14.73 14.88 -6.47
C HIS A 47 14.35 13.41 -6.60
N VAL A 48 13.43 12.90 -5.76
CA VAL A 48 13.04 11.50 -5.79
C VAL A 48 12.40 11.09 -7.12
N ASP A 49 11.59 11.98 -7.73
CA ASP A 49 10.96 11.71 -9.03
C ASP A 49 11.96 11.70 -10.21
N GLU A 50 13.07 12.44 -10.09
CA GLU A 50 14.03 12.62 -11.19
C GLU A 50 15.24 11.68 -11.11
N ARG A 51 15.71 11.41 -9.88
CA ARG A 51 16.93 10.68 -9.58
C ARG A 51 16.80 9.91 -8.25
N PRO A 52 15.85 8.96 -8.15
CA PRO A 52 15.60 8.23 -6.92
C PRO A 52 16.86 7.53 -6.40
N GLU A 53 17.71 7.02 -7.28
CA GLU A 53 18.96 6.32 -6.95
C GLU A 53 19.93 7.17 -6.11
N ARG A 54 19.85 8.51 -6.23
CA ARG A 54 20.71 9.44 -5.46
C ARG A 54 20.16 9.73 -4.07
N VAL A 55 18.87 9.54 -3.85
CA VAL A 55 18.19 9.82 -2.59
C VAL A 55 17.92 8.57 -1.75
N VAL A 56 18.12 7.36 -2.29
CA VAL A 56 18.06 6.09 -1.53
C VAL A 56 18.82 6.14 -0.19
N PRO A 57 20.04 6.72 -0.07
CA PRO A 57 20.75 6.78 1.21
C PRO A 57 20.03 7.59 2.32
N THR A 58 18.95 8.32 1.98
CA THR A 58 18.13 9.06 2.94
C THR A 58 17.08 8.19 3.64
N VAL A 59 16.76 7.00 3.14
CA VAL A 59 15.71 6.10 3.68
C VAL A 59 15.81 5.90 5.19
N PRO A 60 17.00 5.58 5.79
CA PRO A 60 17.08 5.37 7.23
C PRO A 60 16.68 6.59 8.06
N LYS A 61 16.93 7.81 7.53
CA LYS A 61 16.57 9.08 8.17
C LYS A 61 15.08 9.39 8.00
N LEU A 62 14.54 9.17 6.79
CA LEU A 62 13.11 9.32 6.53
C LEU A 62 12.28 8.39 7.43
N ARG A 63 12.69 7.13 7.56
CA ARG A 63 12.08 6.16 8.48
C ARG A 63 12.10 6.64 9.94
N GLN A 64 13.24 7.17 10.40
CA GLN A 64 13.34 7.70 11.76
C GLN A 64 12.34 8.84 11.98
N LEU A 65 12.27 9.78 11.04
CA LEU A 65 11.35 10.91 11.12
C LEU A 65 9.88 10.49 11.06
N LEU A 66 9.54 9.44 10.31
CA LEU A 66 8.18 8.89 10.29
C LEU A 66 7.71 8.46 11.68
N GLY A 67 8.61 7.88 12.48
CA GLY A 67 8.32 7.46 13.86
C GLY A 67 8.30 8.60 14.88
N GLU A 68 8.64 9.83 14.50
CA GLU A 68 8.60 10.99 15.39
C GLU A 68 7.21 11.65 15.32
N SER A 69 6.48 11.64 16.45
CA SER A 69 5.11 12.17 16.53
C SER A 69 4.98 13.68 16.30
N ALA A 70 6.09 14.43 16.31
CA ALA A 70 6.12 15.89 16.25
C ALA A 70 6.44 16.45 14.85
N THR A 71 6.58 15.60 13.83
CA THR A 71 6.94 16.09 12.49
C THR A 71 5.69 16.42 11.69
N ASP A 72 5.55 17.68 11.28
CA ASP A 72 4.45 18.13 10.42
C ASP A 72 4.69 17.84 8.91
N CYS A 73 5.56 16.87 8.58
CA CYS A 73 5.89 16.50 7.20
C CYS A 73 5.78 15.00 6.92
N HIS A 74 4.91 14.30 7.67
CA HIS A 74 4.65 12.86 7.45
C HIS A 74 4.19 12.56 6.02
N GLU A 75 3.40 13.43 5.39
CA GLU A 75 2.94 13.25 4.01
C GLU A 75 4.12 13.25 3.02
N GLU A 76 5.03 14.22 3.12
CA GLU A 76 6.21 14.26 2.25
C GLU A 76 7.17 13.09 2.52
N ILE A 77 7.33 12.69 3.78
CA ILE A 77 8.14 11.53 4.16
C ILE A 77 7.54 10.26 3.54
N ALA A 78 6.23 10.06 3.68
CA ALA A 78 5.53 8.89 3.14
C ALA A 78 5.61 8.84 1.62
N TYR A 79 5.41 9.97 0.94
CA TYR A 79 5.60 10.08 -0.51
C TYR A 79 7.02 9.66 -0.92
N CYS A 80 8.05 10.21 -0.25
CA CYS A 80 9.44 9.87 -0.57
C CYS A 80 9.72 8.38 -0.35
N LEU A 81 9.23 7.78 0.74
CA LEU A 81 9.42 6.35 1.01
C LEU A 81 8.74 5.48 -0.04
N ALA A 82 7.56 5.87 -0.53
CA ALA A 82 6.84 5.14 -1.56
C ALA A 82 7.54 5.21 -2.93
N GLU A 83 8.01 6.39 -3.35
CA GLU A 83 8.84 6.52 -4.57
C GLU A 83 10.17 5.75 -4.45
N LEU A 84 10.78 5.76 -3.27
CA LEU A 84 12.01 5.01 -3.01
C LEU A 84 11.79 3.49 -2.99
N ALA A 85 10.59 3.02 -2.63
CA ALA A 85 10.25 1.61 -2.68
C ALA A 85 10.17 1.13 -4.13
N ASP A 86 9.66 1.96 -5.05
CA ASP A 86 9.61 1.68 -6.48
C ASP A 86 11.01 1.57 -7.11
N GLU A 87 12.00 2.29 -6.55
CA GLU A 87 13.42 2.18 -6.94
C GLU A 87 14.16 1.02 -6.27
N SER A 88 14.02 0.86 -4.95
CA SER A 88 14.75 -0.14 -4.17
C SER A 88 13.93 -0.64 -2.96
N VAL A 89 13.20 -1.74 -3.18
CA VAL A 89 12.50 -2.47 -2.11
C VAL A 89 13.47 -2.90 -0.99
N ASP A 90 14.71 -3.26 -1.33
CA ASP A 90 15.73 -3.72 -0.39
C ASP A 90 16.09 -2.68 0.67
N ASP A 91 16.17 -1.41 0.25
CA ASP A 91 16.52 -0.31 1.14
C ASP A 91 15.31 0.14 1.98
N VAL A 92 14.09 0.00 1.46
CA VAL A 92 12.85 0.41 2.15
C VAL A 92 12.29 -0.67 3.07
N ALA A 93 12.51 -1.96 2.78
CA ALA A 93 11.99 -3.08 3.58
C ALA A 93 12.28 -2.99 5.10
N PRO A 94 13.45 -2.50 5.57
CA PRO A 94 13.69 -2.26 6.99
C PRO A 94 12.76 -1.21 7.63
N SER A 95 11.92 -0.51 6.86
CA SER A 95 10.96 0.49 7.32
C SER A 95 9.57 -0.06 7.56
N ILE A 96 9.28 -1.31 7.16
CA ILE A 96 7.94 -1.92 7.24
C ILE A 96 7.35 -1.80 8.65
N ASP A 97 8.07 -2.23 9.69
CA ASP A 97 7.58 -2.15 11.08
C ASP A 97 7.15 -0.73 11.47
N GLY A 98 7.96 0.28 11.10
CA GLY A 98 7.68 1.68 11.41
C GLY A 98 6.50 2.23 10.60
N ILE A 99 6.35 1.79 9.36
CA ILE A 99 5.20 2.14 8.51
C ILE A 99 3.93 1.53 9.08
N VAL A 100 3.94 0.23 9.42
CA VAL A 100 2.79 -0.48 9.98
C VAL A 100 2.40 0.09 11.34
N ALA A 101 3.37 0.44 12.20
CA ALA A 101 3.09 1.11 13.46
C ALA A 101 2.39 2.46 13.23
N PHE A 102 2.84 3.26 12.26
CA PHE A 102 2.18 4.51 11.90
C PHE A 102 0.73 4.28 11.44
N LEU A 103 0.50 3.27 10.59
CA LEU A 103 -0.84 2.91 10.12
C LEU A 103 -1.79 2.52 11.27
N ALA A 104 -1.27 1.81 12.27
CA ALA A 104 -2.04 1.41 13.44
C ALA A 104 -2.38 2.59 14.36
N ASP A 105 -1.45 3.55 14.51
CA ASP A 105 -1.62 4.69 15.39
C ASP A 105 -2.50 5.80 14.78
N ASP A 106 -2.44 6.01 13.45
CA ASP A 106 -3.24 7.03 12.75
C ASP A 106 -3.70 6.56 11.35
N PRO A 107 -4.67 5.63 11.26
CA PRO A 107 -5.12 5.08 9.99
C PRO A 107 -5.76 6.13 9.07
N THR A 108 -6.34 7.19 9.63
CA THR A 108 -7.01 8.26 8.87
C THR A 108 -6.08 9.36 8.38
N HIS A 109 -4.80 9.35 8.78
CA HIS A 109 -3.84 10.37 8.38
C HIS A 109 -3.71 10.48 6.85
N ALA A 110 -3.42 11.69 6.35
CA ALA A 110 -3.20 11.93 4.93
C ALA A 110 -2.02 11.12 4.36
N ALA A 111 -0.97 10.93 5.16
CA ALA A 111 0.21 10.15 4.82
C ALA A 111 -0.06 8.65 4.59
N THR A 112 -1.13 8.12 5.19
CA THR A 112 -1.43 6.68 5.16
C THR A 112 -1.63 6.14 3.75
N SER A 113 -2.20 6.93 2.82
CA SER A 113 -2.34 6.50 1.42
C SER A 113 -0.99 6.22 0.75
N GLU A 114 0.00 7.10 0.97
CA GLU A 114 1.35 6.92 0.42
C GLU A 114 2.08 5.76 1.11
N LEU A 115 1.85 5.57 2.41
CA LEU A 115 2.40 4.44 3.14
C LEU A 115 1.82 3.10 2.65
N LEU A 116 0.53 3.02 2.38
CA LEU A 116 -0.09 1.84 1.78
C LEU A 116 0.42 1.59 0.36
N ARG A 117 0.69 2.64 -0.42
CA ARG A 117 1.39 2.51 -1.71
C ARG A 117 2.79 1.90 -1.54
N CYS A 118 3.57 2.39 -0.58
CA CYS A 118 4.87 1.83 -0.25
C CYS A 118 4.77 0.34 0.10
N LEU A 119 3.84 -0.05 0.98
CA LEU A 119 3.62 -1.44 1.34
C LEU A 119 3.17 -2.29 0.14
N ALA A 120 2.35 -1.76 -0.77
CA ALA A 120 1.93 -2.46 -1.98
C ALA A 120 3.12 -2.78 -2.89
N THR A 121 4.05 -1.84 -3.06
CA THR A 121 5.30 -2.07 -3.81
C THR A 121 6.15 -3.13 -3.14
N VAL A 122 6.32 -3.06 -1.82
CA VAL A 122 7.06 -4.08 -1.05
C VAL A 122 6.38 -5.45 -1.17
N ALA A 123 5.06 -5.54 -1.06
CA ALA A 123 4.30 -6.79 -1.17
C ALA A 123 4.43 -7.43 -2.56
N ALA A 124 4.61 -6.62 -3.60
CA ALA A 124 4.79 -7.13 -4.96
C ALA A 124 6.13 -7.86 -5.17
N ASP A 125 7.18 -7.47 -4.45
CA ASP A 125 8.52 -8.10 -4.52
C ASP A 125 8.80 -9.07 -3.37
N ARG A 126 8.32 -8.75 -2.15
CA ARG A 126 8.63 -9.45 -0.89
C ARG A 126 7.39 -9.63 -0.01
N PRO A 127 6.36 -10.38 -0.46
CA PRO A 127 5.13 -10.57 0.31
C PRO A 127 5.39 -11.20 1.69
N ALA A 128 6.34 -12.13 1.81
CA ALA A 128 6.73 -12.73 3.10
C ALA A 128 7.10 -11.70 4.19
N ALA A 129 7.57 -10.51 3.83
CA ALA A 129 7.96 -9.47 4.78
C ALA A 129 6.75 -8.79 5.46
N LEU A 130 5.52 -9.02 4.97
CA LEU A 130 4.30 -8.38 5.45
C LEU A 130 3.30 -9.36 6.08
N VAL A 131 3.61 -10.65 6.10
CA VAL A 131 2.74 -11.71 6.66
C VAL A 131 2.35 -11.40 8.10
N ASP A 132 3.33 -11.08 8.95
CA ASP A 132 3.13 -10.76 10.37
C ASP A 132 2.35 -9.44 10.60
N HIS A 133 2.11 -8.67 9.53
CA HIS A 133 1.45 -7.37 9.57
C HIS A 133 0.08 -7.35 8.89
N ALA A 134 -0.33 -8.45 8.26
CA ALA A 134 -1.56 -8.51 7.47
C ALA A 134 -2.81 -8.09 8.25
N GLU A 135 -2.95 -8.54 9.51
CA GLU A 135 -4.06 -8.17 10.39
C GLU A 135 -4.08 -6.66 10.68
N THR A 136 -2.91 -6.06 10.98
CA THR A 136 -2.80 -4.63 11.25
C THR A 136 -3.11 -3.79 10.00
N ILE A 137 -2.65 -4.23 8.83
CA ILE A 137 -2.94 -3.55 7.56
C ILE A 137 -4.45 -3.62 7.26
N ALA A 138 -5.09 -4.78 7.47
CA ALA A 138 -6.53 -4.93 7.29
C ALA A 138 -7.32 -4.04 8.26
N ALA A 139 -6.96 -4.00 9.55
CA ALA A 139 -7.59 -3.13 10.53
C ALA A 139 -7.47 -1.64 10.16
N ALA A 140 -6.29 -1.21 9.71
CA ALA A 140 -6.08 0.17 9.28
C ALA A 140 -6.93 0.54 8.05
N LEU A 141 -7.23 -0.41 7.16
CA LEU A 141 -8.11 -0.18 6.01
C LEU A 141 -9.59 -0.13 6.40
N GLU A 142 -10.01 -0.91 7.38
CA GLU A 142 -11.39 -0.87 7.89
C GLU A 142 -11.73 0.45 8.59
N GLU A 143 -10.75 1.09 9.24
CA GLU A 143 -10.93 2.39 9.90
C GLU A 143 -10.89 3.59 8.96
N ARG A 144 -10.46 3.41 7.70
CA ARG A 144 -10.34 4.50 6.72
C ARG A 144 -11.67 4.80 6.04
N ASP A 145 -11.94 6.10 5.90
CA ASP A 145 -13.02 6.58 5.04
C ASP A 145 -12.63 6.41 3.56
N GLY A 146 -13.20 5.39 2.93
CA GLY A 146 -12.99 5.07 1.52
C GLY A 146 -12.02 3.91 1.29
N TYR A 147 -12.26 3.15 0.22
CA TYR A 147 -11.46 1.99 -0.11
C TYR A 147 -10.13 2.41 -0.75
N ASP A 148 -9.05 2.32 0.03
CA ASP A 148 -7.70 2.56 -0.47
C ASP A 148 -7.26 1.39 -1.36
N VAL A 149 -7.26 1.62 -2.67
CA VAL A 149 -6.90 0.62 -3.69
C VAL A 149 -5.55 -0.02 -3.37
N ARG A 150 -4.57 0.76 -2.87
CA ARG A 150 -3.21 0.26 -2.59
C ARG A 150 -3.19 -0.67 -1.39
N GLY A 151 -4.01 -0.39 -0.38
CA GLY A 151 -4.18 -1.29 0.75
C GLY A 151 -4.82 -2.63 0.32
N ILE A 152 -5.86 -2.57 -0.50
CA ILE A 152 -6.49 -3.78 -1.06
C ILE A 152 -5.49 -4.57 -1.90
N GLU A 153 -4.71 -3.91 -2.76
CA GLU A 153 -3.64 -4.53 -3.54
C GLU A 153 -2.60 -5.21 -2.64
N THR A 154 -2.21 -4.59 -1.53
CA THR A 154 -1.27 -5.16 -0.55
C THR A 154 -1.80 -6.47 0.02
N LEU A 155 -3.03 -6.47 0.53
CA LEU A 155 -3.67 -7.67 1.09
C LEU A 155 -3.90 -8.76 0.02
N ALA A 156 -4.24 -8.36 -1.19
CA ALA A 156 -4.38 -9.25 -2.34
C ALA A 156 -3.08 -10.00 -2.64
N ARG A 157 -1.93 -9.29 -2.60
CA ARG A 157 -0.61 -9.87 -2.82
C ARG A 157 -0.27 -10.88 -1.73
N LEU A 158 -0.49 -10.52 -0.47
CA LEU A 158 -0.24 -11.42 0.66
C LEU A 158 -1.06 -12.69 0.57
N SER A 159 -2.35 -12.55 0.30
CA SER A 159 -3.26 -13.69 0.18
C SER A 159 -2.94 -14.57 -1.03
N SER A 160 -2.29 -14.04 -2.06
CA SER A 160 -1.90 -14.82 -3.24
C SER A 160 -0.56 -15.55 -3.09
N ALA A 161 0.38 -14.97 -2.34
CA ALA A 161 1.75 -15.46 -2.27
C ALA A 161 2.05 -16.23 -0.98
N GLU A 162 1.37 -15.89 0.12
CA GLU A 162 1.71 -16.31 1.48
C GLU A 162 0.47 -16.75 2.27
N LEU A 163 -0.58 -17.23 1.60
CA LEU A 163 -1.84 -17.63 2.26
C LEU A 163 -1.61 -18.64 3.39
N ASP A 164 -0.74 -19.63 3.16
CA ASP A 164 -0.39 -20.67 4.14
C ASP A 164 0.39 -20.14 5.35
N ALA A 165 1.00 -18.96 5.22
CA ALA A 165 1.76 -18.30 6.28
C ALA A 165 0.90 -17.31 7.09
N LEU A 166 -0.28 -16.94 6.59
CA LEU A 166 -1.19 -16.07 7.31
C LEU A 166 -1.86 -16.81 8.47
N GLU A 167 -1.81 -16.21 9.66
CA GLU A 167 -2.58 -16.69 10.80
C GLU A 167 -4.10 -16.60 10.50
N PRO A 168 -4.95 -17.48 11.07
CA PRO A 168 -6.39 -17.50 10.77
C PRO A 168 -7.10 -16.15 10.96
N ALA A 169 -6.68 -15.37 11.97
CA ALA A 169 -7.21 -14.03 12.20
C ALA A 169 -6.88 -13.07 11.05
N ALA A 170 -5.66 -13.13 10.52
CA ALA A 170 -5.24 -12.32 9.38
C ALA A 170 -5.97 -12.72 8.09
N VAL A 171 -6.23 -14.02 7.88
CA VAL A 171 -7.04 -14.50 6.75
C VAL A 171 -8.46 -13.97 6.85
N ALA A 172 -9.08 -14.04 8.04
CA ALA A 172 -10.44 -13.55 8.26
C ALA A 172 -10.55 -12.02 8.04
N ALA A 173 -9.61 -11.25 8.58
CA ALA A 173 -9.55 -9.80 8.39
C ALA A 173 -9.37 -9.43 6.91
N THR A 174 -8.44 -10.12 6.22
CA THR A 174 -8.22 -9.91 4.80
C THR A 174 -9.47 -10.24 3.98
N GLY A 175 -10.14 -11.36 4.27
CA GLY A 175 -11.38 -11.74 3.59
C GLY A 175 -12.48 -10.69 3.75
N SER A 176 -12.66 -10.15 4.96
CA SER A 176 -13.58 -9.03 5.24
C SER A 176 -13.26 -7.81 4.36
N THR A 177 -11.99 -7.39 4.33
CA THR A 177 -11.54 -6.24 3.53
C THR A 177 -11.73 -6.48 2.03
N LEU A 178 -11.47 -7.69 1.52
CA LEU A 178 -11.66 -8.02 0.11
C LEU A 178 -13.14 -7.99 -0.29
N VAL A 179 -14.05 -8.52 0.54
CA VAL A 179 -15.50 -8.42 0.29
C VAL A 179 -15.94 -6.97 0.21
N ALA A 180 -15.49 -6.15 1.15
CA ALA A 180 -15.80 -4.72 1.16
C ALA A 180 -15.25 -4.02 -0.10
N GLY A 181 -14.04 -4.41 -0.54
CA GLY A 181 -13.43 -3.93 -1.79
C GLY A 181 -14.22 -4.28 -3.06
N LEU A 182 -14.94 -5.42 -3.10
CA LEU A 182 -15.85 -5.76 -4.21
C LEU A 182 -17.05 -4.80 -4.31
N GLU A 183 -17.44 -4.18 -3.19
CA GLU A 183 -18.56 -3.25 -3.08
C GLU A 183 -18.11 -1.77 -3.22
N ALA A 184 -16.82 -1.53 -3.45
CA ALA A 184 -16.27 -0.17 -3.54
C ALA A 184 -16.83 0.63 -4.73
N ASP A 185 -17.02 1.94 -4.56
CA ASP A 185 -17.45 2.81 -5.65
C ASP A 185 -16.38 2.92 -6.76
N GLU A 186 -15.10 2.82 -6.40
CA GLU A 186 -13.97 2.95 -7.33
C GLU A 186 -13.76 1.65 -8.12
N PRO A 187 -13.77 1.68 -9.47
CA PRO A 187 -13.61 0.47 -10.29
C PRO A 187 -12.24 -0.21 -10.09
N ALA A 188 -11.19 0.57 -9.82
CA ALA A 188 -9.87 0.00 -9.55
C ALA A 188 -9.85 -0.85 -8.26
N ALA A 189 -10.54 -0.40 -7.20
CA ALA A 189 -10.68 -1.16 -5.95
C ALA A 189 -11.41 -2.48 -6.18
N ARG A 190 -12.54 -2.43 -6.91
CA ARG A 190 -13.33 -3.63 -7.25
C ARG A 190 -12.55 -4.62 -8.09
N ALA A 191 -11.80 -4.15 -9.10
CA ALA A 191 -10.96 -5.01 -9.92
C ALA A 191 -9.81 -5.66 -9.12
N ALA A 192 -9.19 -4.91 -8.20
CA ALA A 192 -8.15 -5.44 -7.32
C ALA A 192 -8.71 -6.50 -6.36
N ALA A 193 -9.87 -6.24 -5.76
CA ALA A 193 -10.55 -7.17 -4.87
C ALA A 193 -10.99 -8.46 -5.59
N ALA A 194 -11.58 -8.35 -6.78
CA ALA A 194 -11.98 -9.53 -7.57
C ALA A 194 -10.78 -10.41 -7.96
N ASP A 195 -9.68 -9.77 -8.38
CA ASP A 195 -8.42 -10.45 -8.69
C ASP A 195 -7.82 -11.15 -7.46
N ALA A 196 -7.87 -10.50 -6.29
CA ALA A 196 -7.45 -11.07 -5.02
C ALA A 196 -8.25 -12.32 -4.67
N VAL A 197 -9.59 -12.20 -4.69
CA VAL A 197 -10.50 -13.30 -4.36
C VAL A 197 -10.26 -14.48 -5.31
N GLY A 198 -10.19 -14.24 -6.61
CA GLY A 198 -9.95 -15.32 -7.56
C GLY A 198 -8.60 -16.01 -7.35
N ARG A 199 -7.54 -15.30 -6.95
CA ARG A 199 -6.25 -15.92 -6.60
C ARG A 199 -6.29 -16.72 -5.31
N VAL A 200 -6.97 -16.21 -4.29
CA VAL A 200 -7.16 -16.94 -3.03
C VAL A 200 -7.86 -18.26 -3.32
N VAL A 201 -8.93 -18.23 -4.12
CA VAL A 201 -9.69 -19.43 -4.49
C VAL A 201 -8.84 -20.40 -5.34
N ASP A 202 -8.07 -19.90 -6.32
CA ASP A 202 -7.15 -20.70 -7.14
C ASP A 202 -6.04 -21.36 -6.30
N GLY A 203 -5.60 -20.70 -5.24
CA GLY A 203 -4.58 -21.19 -4.30
C GLY A 203 -5.09 -22.27 -3.33
N ILE A 204 -6.41 -22.36 -3.10
CA ILE A 204 -7.04 -23.31 -2.15
C ILE A 204 -7.27 -24.69 -2.79
N ASP A 205 -6.37 -25.12 -3.67
CA ASP A 205 -6.25 -26.55 -4.04
C ASP A 205 -5.90 -27.46 -2.82
N ALA A 206 -5.74 -26.87 -1.62
CA ALA A 206 -5.57 -27.53 -0.33
C ALA A 206 -6.65 -27.05 0.68
N GLU A 207 -7.68 -27.87 0.90
CA GLU A 207 -8.66 -27.80 2.00
C GLU A 207 -9.49 -26.49 2.12
N PRO A 208 -10.80 -26.50 1.76
CA PRO A 208 -11.69 -25.33 1.68
C PRO A 208 -12.07 -24.65 3.02
N SER A 209 -11.32 -24.90 4.10
CA SER A 209 -11.66 -24.42 5.45
C SER A 209 -11.24 -22.97 5.76
N VAL A 210 -10.36 -22.37 4.97
CA VAL A 210 -9.65 -21.12 5.36
C VAL A 210 -10.35 -19.83 4.89
N VAL A 211 -11.23 -19.88 3.88
CA VAL A 211 -12.05 -18.74 3.41
C VAL A 211 -13.44 -18.74 4.04
N ALA A 212 -13.58 -19.44 5.16
CA ALA A 212 -14.72 -19.27 6.05
C ALA A 212 -14.48 -17.99 6.87
N CYS A 213 -14.81 -16.83 6.31
CA CYS A 213 -14.88 -15.61 7.11
C CYS A 213 -15.89 -15.84 8.24
N ASP A 214 -15.39 -15.90 9.47
CA ASP A 214 -16.20 -16.13 10.65
C ASP A 214 -17.08 -14.90 10.90
N GLY A 215 -18.37 -15.06 10.62
CA GLY A 215 -19.40 -14.15 11.12
C GLY A 215 -19.53 -14.35 12.62
N ALA A 216 -18.67 -13.65 13.38
CA ALA A 216 -18.74 -13.38 14.82
C ALA A 216 -19.44 -14.46 15.67
N GLU A 217 -18.67 -15.15 16.50
CA GLU A 217 -19.18 -15.95 17.63
C GLU A 217 -20.15 -15.15 18.52
N VAL A 218 -21.45 -15.20 18.20
CA VAL A 218 -22.51 -15.02 19.18
C VAL A 218 -22.59 -16.32 19.94
N ARG A 219 -21.89 -16.40 21.08
CA ARG A 219 -22.15 -17.40 22.13
C ARG A 219 -23.65 -17.43 22.42
N ARG A 220 -24.34 -18.46 21.94
CA ARG A 220 -25.57 -18.96 22.55
C ARG A 220 -25.26 -20.34 23.10
N ASP A 221 -25.41 -20.45 24.43
CA ASP A 221 -25.29 -21.69 25.19
C ASP A 221 -26.00 -22.86 24.50
N GLY A 222 -25.23 -23.91 24.19
CA GLY A 222 -25.73 -25.28 24.02
C GLY A 222 -26.60 -25.54 22.80
N GLY A 223 -25.99 -25.65 21.61
CA GLY A 223 -26.64 -26.17 20.42
C GLY A 223 -25.60 -26.69 19.42
N GLU A 224 -25.88 -27.87 18.88
CA GLU A 224 -25.13 -28.59 17.83
C GLU A 224 -24.52 -27.66 16.77
N LEU A 225 -23.21 -27.76 16.56
CA LEU A 225 -22.47 -27.01 15.52
C LEU A 225 -22.94 -27.48 14.14
N THR A 226 -23.81 -26.72 13.50
CA THR A 226 -24.13 -26.88 12.07
C THR A 226 -23.18 -26.02 11.24
N ASP A 227 -22.57 -26.60 10.21
CA ASP A 227 -21.68 -26.03 9.16
C ASP A 227 -22.21 -24.78 8.39
N SER A 228 -23.16 -24.01 8.93
CA SER A 228 -23.91 -22.98 8.18
C SER A 228 -23.23 -21.61 8.09
N SER A 229 -22.21 -21.31 8.90
CA SER A 229 -21.61 -19.95 8.93
C SER A 229 -20.60 -19.73 7.79
N ALA A 230 -19.78 -20.74 7.49
CA ALA A 230 -18.78 -20.71 6.43
C ALA A 230 -19.38 -20.50 5.02
N CYS A 231 -20.54 -21.08 4.74
CA CYS A 231 -21.23 -20.93 3.46
C CYS A 231 -21.77 -19.50 3.22
N GLY A 232 -21.95 -18.70 4.27
CA GLY A 232 -22.51 -17.35 4.15
C GLY A 232 -21.56 -16.35 3.49
N GLY A 233 -20.27 -16.41 3.83
CA GLY A 233 -19.25 -15.54 3.25
C GLY A 233 -18.99 -15.85 1.77
N LEU A 234 -18.78 -17.13 1.45
CA LEU A 234 -18.56 -17.58 0.07
C LEU A 234 -19.78 -17.35 -0.83
N GLY A 235 -21.00 -17.58 -0.31
CA GLY A 235 -22.23 -17.31 -1.06
C GLY A 235 -22.39 -15.83 -1.41
N ARG A 236 -22.01 -14.93 -0.50
CA ARG A 236 -22.01 -13.48 -0.77
C ARG A 236 -20.94 -13.10 -1.81
N VAL A 237 -19.74 -13.68 -1.71
CA VAL A 237 -18.67 -13.45 -2.68
C VAL A 237 -19.06 -13.90 -4.09
N ASP A 238 -19.68 -15.07 -4.23
CA ASP A 238 -20.22 -15.57 -5.51
C ASP A 238 -21.29 -14.65 -6.10
N GLU A 239 -22.24 -14.22 -5.27
CA GLU A 239 -23.29 -13.28 -5.67
C GLU A 239 -22.70 -11.94 -6.15
N LEU A 240 -21.75 -11.38 -5.40
CA LEU A 240 -21.07 -10.13 -5.74
C LEU A 240 -20.26 -10.26 -7.04
N LEU A 241 -19.46 -11.32 -7.18
CA LEU A 241 -18.65 -11.54 -8.39
C LEU A 241 -19.53 -11.78 -9.61
N SER A 242 -20.62 -12.53 -9.48
CA SER A 242 -21.59 -12.74 -10.57
C SER A 242 -22.28 -11.43 -10.99
N ALA A 243 -22.66 -10.59 -10.03
CA ALA A 243 -23.23 -9.28 -10.30
C ALA A 243 -22.22 -8.35 -11.00
N LEU A 244 -20.99 -8.28 -10.50
CA LEU A 244 -19.90 -7.49 -11.10
C LEU A 244 -19.56 -7.99 -12.51
N ALA A 245 -19.51 -9.30 -12.75
CA ALA A 245 -19.25 -9.86 -14.07
C ALA A 245 -20.28 -9.44 -15.14
N THR A 246 -21.53 -9.20 -14.70
CA THR A 246 -22.66 -8.92 -15.60
C THR A 246 -22.91 -7.43 -15.77
N ASP A 247 -22.99 -6.69 -14.67
CA ASP A 247 -23.62 -5.37 -14.62
C ASP A 247 -22.64 -4.22 -14.37
N ASP A 248 -21.36 -4.50 -14.09
CA ASP A 248 -20.37 -3.46 -13.84
C ASP A 248 -20.15 -2.58 -15.06
N PRO A 249 -20.13 -1.24 -14.95
CA PRO A 249 -19.82 -0.36 -16.07
C PRO A 249 -18.40 -0.56 -16.63
N ASP A 250 -17.43 -0.92 -15.79
CA ASP A 250 -16.03 -1.06 -16.17
C ASP A 250 -15.72 -2.46 -16.77
N PRO A 251 -15.20 -2.56 -18.01
CA PRO A 251 -14.90 -3.84 -18.64
C PRO A 251 -13.83 -4.65 -17.91
N THR A 252 -12.88 -3.99 -17.27
CA THR A 252 -11.80 -4.64 -16.51
C THR A 252 -12.37 -5.33 -15.28
N VAL A 253 -13.27 -4.66 -14.57
CA VAL A 253 -13.96 -5.25 -13.41
C VAL A 253 -14.79 -6.46 -13.86
N ARG A 254 -15.56 -6.34 -14.94
CA ARG A 254 -16.33 -7.48 -15.49
C ARG A 254 -15.45 -8.68 -15.82
N GLU A 255 -14.33 -8.46 -16.52
CA GLU A 255 -13.40 -9.52 -16.91
C GLU A 255 -12.81 -10.23 -15.68
N ARG A 256 -12.35 -9.46 -14.70
CA ARG A 256 -11.75 -10.01 -13.47
C ARG A 256 -12.77 -10.71 -12.59
N ALA A 257 -13.97 -10.15 -12.47
CA ALA A 257 -15.04 -10.76 -11.70
C ALA A 257 -15.52 -12.08 -12.32
N ALA A 258 -15.67 -12.13 -13.65
CA ALA A 258 -15.99 -13.38 -14.36
C ALA A 258 -14.90 -14.44 -14.17
N TRP A 259 -13.64 -14.05 -14.32
CA TRP A 259 -12.49 -14.93 -14.10
C TRP A 259 -12.43 -15.50 -12.67
N ALA A 260 -12.78 -14.69 -11.67
CA ALA A 260 -12.83 -15.11 -10.27
C ALA A 260 -14.04 -15.99 -9.97
N ALA A 261 -15.22 -15.67 -10.52
CA ALA A 261 -16.44 -16.47 -10.36
C ALA A 261 -16.28 -17.88 -10.95
N ASP A 262 -15.61 -18.02 -12.10
CA ASP A 262 -15.33 -19.32 -12.75
C ASP A 262 -14.45 -20.26 -11.89
N ARG A 263 -13.84 -19.76 -10.81
CA ARG A 263 -12.98 -20.52 -9.89
C ARG A 263 -13.68 -20.93 -8.60
N LEU A 264 -14.83 -20.32 -8.30
CA LEU A 264 -15.58 -20.70 -7.11
C LEU A 264 -16.14 -22.12 -7.26
N PRO A 265 -16.15 -22.93 -6.18
CA PRO A 265 -16.57 -24.33 -6.23
C PRO A 265 -18.07 -24.55 -6.39
#